data_AF-A0A6M5JIC3-F1
#
_entry.id   AF-A0A6M5JIC3-F1
#
_cell.length_a   1.000
_cell.length_b   1.000
_cell.length_c   1.000
_cell.angle_alpha   90.00
_cell.angle_beta   90.00
_cell.angle_gamma   90.00
#
_symmetry.space_group_name_H-M   'P 1'
#
loop_
_entity.id
_entity.type
_entity.pdbx_description
1 polymer ?
#
loop_
_entity_poly.entity_id
_entity_poly.type
_entity_poly.pdbx_seq_one_letter_code
_entity_poly.pdbx_strand_id
1 'polypeptide(L)'
;MIGLNVGRGTVTLTFATPLSGFLAEISSTEYASSSDAIISAFDASGNLLDRIVMERNGYQVQPGFMGFSYDTAEISRITFANEYIGFRNISIVQADPTGAVPEPATWGMMIVGLGLTGTALRRARRPRRQTA
;
A
#
# COMPACT_ATOMS: atom_id res chain seq x y z
N MET A 1 -6.36 -4.24 -19.32
CA MET A 1 -6.65 -2.82 -19.04
C MET A 1 -8.09 -2.72 -18.61
N ILE A 2 -8.38 -1.97 -17.55
CA ILE A 2 -9.73 -1.76 -16.99
C ILE A 2 -10.04 -0.27 -17.14
N GLY A 3 -11.28 0.13 -17.41
CA GLY A 3 -11.58 1.55 -17.64
C GLY A 3 -13.02 1.85 -18.02
N LEU A 4 -13.28 3.11 -18.33
CA LEU A 4 -14.54 3.58 -18.90
C LEU A 4 -14.57 3.32 -20.40
N ASN A 5 -15.68 2.79 -20.90
CA ASN A 5 -15.98 2.73 -22.33
C ASN A 5 -17.03 3.79 -22.74
N VAL A 6 -17.06 4.90 -22.01
CA VAL A 6 -17.99 6.01 -22.18
C VAL A 6 -17.26 7.32 -21.95
N GLY A 7 -17.66 8.38 -22.66
CA GLY A 7 -17.08 9.71 -22.49
C GLY A 7 -17.41 10.37 -21.14
N ARG A 8 -18.48 9.93 -20.47
CA ARG A 8 -18.88 10.39 -19.14
C ARG A 8 -19.26 9.22 -18.25
N GLY A 9 -18.66 9.16 -17.08
CA GLY A 9 -18.87 8.10 -16.12
C GLY A 9 -17.76 8.08 -15.09
N THR A 10 -17.88 7.18 -14.12
CA THR A 10 -16.89 7.01 -13.06
C THR A 10 -16.67 5.53 -12.79
N VAL A 11 -15.42 5.08 -12.80
CA VAL A 11 -15.00 3.80 -12.20
C VAL A 11 -14.45 4.10 -10.81
N THR A 12 -14.78 3.24 -9.85
CA THR A 12 -14.34 3.38 -8.47
C THR A 12 -13.62 2.13 -8.01
N LEU A 13 -12.42 2.32 -7.45
CA LEU A 13 -11.71 1.32 -6.68
C LEU A 13 -11.84 1.69 -5.21
N THR A 14 -12.28 0.72 -4.39
CA THR A 14 -12.39 0.89 -2.93
C THR A 14 -11.48 -0.11 -2.27
N PHE A 15 -10.78 0.31 -1.22
CA PHE A 15 -9.82 -0.54 -0.50
C PHE A 15 -10.35 -0.83 0.90
N ALA A 16 -10.27 -2.09 1.32
CA ALA A 16 -10.71 -2.49 2.66
C ALA A 16 -9.75 -1.97 3.75
N THR A 17 -8.47 -1.84 3.41
CA THR A 17 -7.44 -1.20 4.21
C THR A 17 -6.96 0.05 3.50
N PRO A 18 -6.87 1.21 4.18
CA PRO A 18 -6.33 2.43 3.58
C PRO A 18 -4.91 2.24 3.05
N LEU A 19 -4.60 2.92 1.95
CA LEU A 19 -3.30 2.93 1.30
C LEU A 19 -2.58 4.25 1.59
N SER A 20 -1.26 4.20 1.75
CA SER A 20 -0.40 5.39 1.73
C SER A 20 0.05 5.72 0.31
N GLY A 21 0.06 4.76 -0.60
CA GLY A 21 0.46 4.95 -1.99
C GLY A 21 -0.43 4.20 -2.97
N PHE A 22 -0.75 4.84 -4.09
CA PHE A 22 -1.41 4.25 -5.24
C PHE A 22 -0.73 4.73 -6.51
N LEU A 23 -0.38 3.83 -7.42
CA LEU A 23 0.21 4.14 -8.72
C LEU A 23 -0.41 3.23 -9.78
N ALA A 24 -0.73 3.77 -10.95
CA ALA A 24 -1.16 2.98 -12.09
C ALA A 24 -0.68 3.61 -13.40
N GLU A 25 -0.52 2.78 -14.43
CA GLU A 25 -0.36 3.29 -15.79
C GLU A 25 -1.73 3.66 -16.33
N ILE A 26 -1.90 4.93 -16.69
CA ILE A 26 -3.15 5.51 -17.15
C ILE A 26 -3.04 5.90 -18.62
N SER A 27 -4.10 5.64 -19.37
CA SER A 27 -4.28 6.09 -20.73
C SER A 27 -5.70 6.60 -20.88
N SER A 28 -5.88 7.73 -21.55
CA SER A 28 -7.18 8.29 -21.88
C SER A 28 -7.18 8.76 -23.33
N THR A 29 -8.36 8.75 -23.94
CA THR A 29 -8.55 9.34 -25.27
C THR A 29 -9.39 10.58 -25.10
N GLU A 30 -8.85 11.73 -25.47
CA GLU A 30 -9.57 13.00 -25.41
C GLU A 30 -10.50 13.13 -26.62
N TYR A 31 -11.81 13.23 -26.37
CA TYR A 31 -12.77 13.60 -27.40
C TYR A 31 -13.09 15.10 -27.28
N ALA A 32 -12.99 15.85 -28.38
CA ALA A 32 -13.03 17.33 -28.39
C ALA A 32 -14.28 17.98 -27.73
N SER A 33 -15.36 17.22 -27.53
CA SER A 33 -16.63 17.65 -26.92
C SER A 33 -16.85 17.16 -25.48
N SER A 34 -15.87 16.49 -24.87
CA SER A 34 -16.03 15.80 -23.60
C SER A 34 -15.30 16.52 -22.43
N SER A 35 -15.66 16.12 -21.20
CA SER A 35 -15.17 16.65 -19.92
C SER A 35 -13.84 16.02 -19.54
N ASP A 36 -12.89 16.77 -19.00
CA ASP A 36 -11.53 16.26 -18.68
C ASP A 36 -11.51 14.92 -17.94
N ALA A 37 -10.50 14.10 -18.26
CA ALA A 37 -10.24 12.86 -17.56
C ALA A 37 -9.67 13.17 -16.17
N ILE A 38 -10.28 12.61 -15.13
CA ILE A 38 -9.91 12.93 -13.75
C ILE A 38 -9.63 11.65 -12.97
N ILE A 39 -8.52 11.66 -12.25
CA ILE A 39 -8.21 10.67 -11.22
C ILE A 39 -8.33 11.37 -9.87
N SER A 40 -8.99 10.77 -8.89
CA SER A 40 -9.15 11.37 -7.57
C SER A 40 -8.97 10.36 -6.46
N ALA A 41 -8.30 10.78 -5.39
CA ALA A 41 -8.12 10.02 -4.16
C ALA A 41 -9.04 10.56 -3.06
N PHE A 42 -9.65 9.65 -2.30
CA PHE A 42 -10.54 9.98 -1.20
C PHE A 42 -10.18 9.21 0.06
N ASP A 43 -10.46 9.82 1.20
CA ASP A 43 -10.37 9.18 2.51
C ASP A 43 -11.59 8.28 2.80
N ALA A 44 -11.56 7.61 3.96
CA ALA A 44 -12.64 6.74 4.42
C ALA A 44 -13.97 7.47 4.69
N SER A 45 -13.90 8.77 5.00
CA SER A 45 -15.08 9.62 5.22
C SER A 45 -15.68 10.15 3.91
N GLY A 46 -15.01 9.90 2.78
CA GLY A 46 -15.40 10.38 1.47
C GLY A 46 -14.91 11.79 1.14
N ASN A 47 -14.03 12.38 1.95
CA ASN A 47 -13.39 13.64 1.64
C ASN A 47 -12.38 13.45 0.51
N LEU A 48 -12.28 14.44 -0.37
CA LEU A 48 -11.28 14.46 -1.43
C LEU A 48 -9.91 14.77 -0.82
N LEU A 49 -8.95 13.87 -1.02
CA LEU A 49 -7.56 14.09 -0.64
C LEU A 49 -6.84 14.89 -1.73
N ASP A 50 -6.86 14.39 -2.97
CA ASP A 50 -6.23 15.05 -4.12
C ASP A 50 -6.85 14.57 -5.44
N ARG A 51 -6.58 15.30 -6.54
CA ARG A 51 -6.95 14.93 -7.90
C ARG A 51 -5.88 15.26 -8.92
N ILE A 52 -5.79 14.41 -9.93
CA ILE A 52 -5.01 14.66 -11.14
C ILE A 52 -6.01 14.88 -12.27
N VAL A 53 -5.88 16.02 -12.96
CA VAL A 53 -6.66 16.36 -14.14
C VAL A 53 -5.77 16.19 -15.36
N MET A 54 -6.23 15.40 -16.33
CA MET A 54 -5.58 15.28 -17.63
C MET A 54 -6.12 16.39 -18.52
N GLU A 55 -5.37 17.50 -18.57
CA GLU A 55 -5.76 18.68 -19.34
C GLU A 55 -5.65 18.42 -20.86
N ARG A 56 -6.69 18.85 -21.56
CA ARG A 56 -6.88 18.75 -23.02
C ARG A 56 -5.68 19.29 -23.79
N ASN A 57 -4.84 18.39 -24.31
CA ASN A 57 -3.66 18.78 -25.11
C ASN A 57 -3.55 18.05 -26.46
N GLY A 58 -4.62 17.45 -26.95
CA GLY A 58 -4.72 17.00 -28.35
C GLY A 58 -4.75 15.49 -28.49
N TYR A 59 -5.97 14.95 -28.46
CA TYR A 59 -6.43 13.68 -29.04
C TYR A 59 -5.82 12.35 -28.54
N GLN A 60 -4.69 12.32 -27.87
CA GLN A 60 -4.14 11.12 -27.20
C GLN A 60 -3.26 11.56 -26.02
N VAL A 61 -3.66 11.25 -24.78
CA VAL A 61 -2.73 11.35 -23.65
C VAL A 61 -1.84 10.12 -23.71
N GLN A 62 -0.53 10.34 -23.94
CA GLN A 62 0.46 9.26 -23.91
C GLN A 62 0.31 8.47 -22.61
N PRO A 63 0.21 7.12 -22.67
CA PRO A 63 0.15 6.31 -21.47
C PRO A 63 1.30 6.64 -20.52
N GLY A 64 0.97 6.88 -19.25
CA GLY A 64 1.93 7.30 -18.23
C GLY A 64 1.57 6.81 -16.84
N PHE A 65 2.57 6.67 -15.98
CA PHE A 65 2.35 6.33 -14.58
C PHE A 65 1.87 7.54 -13.80
N MET A 66 0.71 7.41 -13.17
CA MET A 66 0.10 8.45 -12.35
C MET A 66 -0.43 7.85 -11.07
N GLY A 67 -0.40 8.63 -10.00
CA GLY A 67 -0.68 8.11 -8.67
C GLY A 67 -0.61 9.17 -7.59
N PHE A 68 -0.89 8.72 -6.37
CA PHE A 68 -0.88 9.53 -5.16
C PHE A 68 -0.01 8.83 -4.13
N SER A 69 0.71 9.62 -3.34
CA SER A 69 1.53 9.12 -2.23
C SER A 69 1.41 10.09 -1.07
N TYR A 70 1.23 9.54 0.13
CA TYR A 70 1.09 10.26 1.39
C TYR A 70 1.99 9.62 2.43
N ASP A 71 2.35 10.37 3.46
CA ASP A 71 3.16 9.89 4.59
C ASP A 71 2.40 8.89 5.47
N THR A 72 1.06 8.99 5.49
CA THR A 72 0.17 8.10 6.24
C THR A 72 -0.83 7.40 5.32
N ALA A 73 -1.40 6.28 5.76
CA ALA A 73 -2.38 5.55 4.96
C ALA A 73 -3.78 6.16 5.08
N GLU A 74 -4.11 7.03 4.13
CA GLU A 74 -5.37 7.77 4.10
C GLU A 74 -6.25 7.41 2.90
N ILE A 75 -5.66 6.88 1.82
CA ILE A 75 -6.39 6.58 0.57
C ILE A 75 -7.29 5.37 0.79
N SER A 76 -8.59 5.58 0.84
CA SER A 76 -9.58 4.49 0.95
C SER A 76 -10.31 4.24 -0.37
N ARG A 77 -10.30 5.22 -1.28
CA ARG A 77 -10.98 5.12 -2.56
C ARG A 77 -10.26 5.92 -3.65
N ILE A 78 -10.15 5.32 -4.84
CA ILE A 78 -9.66 5.98 -6.04
C ILE A 78 -10.78 5.99 -7.09
N THR A 79 -11.03 7.12 -7.72
CA THR A 79 -11.99 7.24 -8.82
C THR A 79 -11.32 7.66 -10.10
N PHE A 80 -11.76 7.07 -11.21
CA PHE A 80 -11.39 7.45 -12.56
C PHE A 80 -12.65 7.94 -13.28
N ALA A 81 -12.64 9.16 -13.80
CA ALA A 81 -13.81 9.77 -14.40
C ALA A 81 -13.55 10.30 -15.82
N ASN A 82 -14.57 10.19 -16.67
CA ASN A 82 -14.66 10.71 -18.05
C ASN A 82 -13.60 10.18 -19.07
N GLU A 83 -13.66 10.69 -20.30
CA GLU A 83 -12.69 10.52 -21.43
C GLU A 83 -12.19 9.09 -21.69
N TYR A 84 -13.06 8.08 -21.59
CA TYR A 84 -12.69 6.69 -21.87
C TYR A 84 -11.43 6.25 -21.12
N ILE A 85 -11.25 6.76 -19.88
CA ILE A 85 -10.03 6.54 -19.10
C ILE A 85 -9.85 5.06 -18.79
N GLY A 86 -8.67 4.55 -19.13
CA GLY A 86 -8.21 3.19 -18.88
C GLY A 86 -6.96 3.18 -17.99
N PHE A 87 -6.89 2.19 -17.12
CA PHE A 87 -5.76 1.98 -16.22
C PHE A 87 -5.33 0.50 -16.19
N ARG A 88 -4.04 0.29 -15.93
CA ARG A 88 -3.39 -1.03 -15.79
C ARG A 88 -2.13 -0.89 -14.92
N ASN A 89 -1.44 -2.01 -14.68
CA ASN A 89 -0.15 -2.03 -13.98
C ASN A 89 -0.20 -1.31 -12.63
N ILE A 90 -1.18 -1.69 -11.80
CA ILE A 90 -1.44 -1.07 -10.51
C ILE A 90 -0.39 -1.52 -9.49
N SER A 91 0.19 -0.56 -8.78
CA SER A 91 1.02 -0.75 -7.59
C SER A 91 0.39 -0.01 -6.42
N ILE A 92 0.39 -0.63 -5.25
CA ILE A 92 -0.17 -0.07 -4.03
C ILE A 92 0.84 -0.19 -2.88
N VAL A 93 0.81 0.79 -1.98
CA VAL A 93 1.53 0.75 -0.71
C VAL A 93 0.48 0.82 0.40
N GLN A 94 0.33 -0.29 1.11
CA GLN A 94 -0.51 -0.35 2.31
C GLN A 94 0.30 0.19 3.49
N ALA A 95 -0.36 0.81 4.47
CA ALA A 95 0.30 0.98 5.77
C ALA A 95 0.66 -0.41 6.28
N ASP A 96 1.96 -0.63 6.48
CA ASP A 96 2.46 -1.82 7.14
C ASP A 96 1.75 -1.88 8.51
N PRO A 97 1.10 -2.99 8.88
CA PRO A 97 0.55 -3.16 10.22
C PRO A 97 1.74 -3.28 11.17
N THR A 98 2.35 -2.14 11.51
CA THR A 98 3.49 -1.98 12.43
C THR A 98 4.34 -3.24 12.45
N GLY A 99 5.17 -3.42 11.42
CA GLY A 99 5.98 -4.62 11.23
C GLY A 99 6.45 -5.11 12.59
N ALA A 100 6.01 -6.31 12.97
CA ALA A 100 6.28 -6.88 14.27
C ALA A 100 7.80 -7.06 14.40
N VAL A 101 8.47 -6.00 14.83
CA VAL A 101 9.83 -6.06 15.33
C VAL A 101 9.74 -7.07 16.45
N PRO A 102 10.52 -8.16 16.43
CA PRO A 102 10.63 -9.02 17.59
C PRO A 102 11.04 -8.10 18.74
N GLU A 103 10.08 -7.79 19.60
CA GLU A 103 10.26 -6.79 20.63
C GLU A 103 11.49 -7.18 21.47
N PRO A 104 12.17 -6.23 22.13
CA PRO A 104 13.32 -6.52 23.00
C PRO A 104 13.10 -7.71 23.95
N ALA A 105 11.85 -7.99 24.31
CA ALA A 105 11.42 -9.16 25.06
C ALA A 105 11.77 -10.51 24.40
N THR A 106 11.69 -10.65 23.08
CA THR A 106 12.02 -11.90 22.37
C THR A 106 13.50 -12.23 22.49
N TRP A 107 14.36 -11.23 22.35
CA TRP A 107 15.80 -11.36 22.58
C TRP A 107 16.09 -11.70 24.04
N GLY A 108 15.39 -11.03 24.97
CA GLY A 108 15.44 -11.34 26.39
C GLY A 108 15.09 -12.81 26.68
N MET A 109 14.01 -13.32 26.11
CA MET A 109 13.55 -14.70 26.31
C MET A 109 14.52 -15.72 25.70
N MET A 110 15.13 -15.43 24.55
CA MET A 110 16.18 -16.29 23.95
C MET A 110 17.42 -16.35 24.83
N ILE A 111 17.89 -15.20 25.34
CA ILE A 111 19.05 -15.12 26.23
C ILE A 111 18.77 -15.84 27.56
N VAL A 112 17.60 -15.62 28.15
CA VAL A 112 17.17 -16.31 29.37
C VAL A 112 17.07 -17.81 29.14
N GLY A 113 16.44 -18.24 28.05
CA GLY A 113 16.33 -19.65 27.68
C GLY A 113 17.70 -20.32 27.55
N LEU A 114 18.60 -19.74 26.75
CA LEU A 114 19.97 -20.24 26.56
C LEU A 114 20.78 -20.24 27.85
N GLY A 115 20.65 -19.19 28.67
CA GLY A 115 21.31 -19.08 29.98
C GLY A 115 20.85 -20.17 30.96
N LEU A 116 19.55 -20.44 31.02
CA LEU A 116 18.99 -21.51 31.87
C LEU A 116 19.44 -22.90 31.39
N THR A 117 19.45 -23.16 30.08
CA THR A 117 19.94 -24.43 29.54
C THR A 117 21.44 -24.64 29.84
N GLY A 118 22.27 -23.62 29.63
CA GLY A 118 23.70 -23.67 29.90
C GLY A 118 24.02 -23.89 31.39
N THR A 119 23.31 -23.21 32.28
CA THR A 119 23.48 -23.37 33.74
C THR A 119 23.05 -24.75 34.23
N ALA A 120 21.96 -25.31 33.68
CA ALA A 120 21.52 -26.67 33.99
C ALA A 120 22.59 -27.72 33.60
N LEU A 121 23.14 -27.62 32.39
CA LEU A 121 24.21 -28.50 31.92
C LEU A 121 25.47 -28.41 32.79
N ARG A 122 25.84 -27.20 33.24
CA ARG A 122 27.00 -27.00 34.13
C ARG A 122 26.80 -27.61 35.52
N ARG A 123 25.58 -27.55 36.06
CA ARG A 123 25.25 -28.14 37.37
C ARG A 123 25.28 -29.66 37.32
N ALA A 124 24.79 -30.27 36.24
CA ALA A 124 24.76 -31.73 36.07
C ALA A 124 26.16 -32.36 35.94
N ARG A 125 27.15 -31.61 35.41
CA ARG A 125 28.53 -32.10 35.23
C ARG A 125 29.40 -32.02 36.47
N ARG A 126 28.92 -31.51 37.62
CA ARG A 126 29.72 -31.50 38.85
C ARG A 126 29.95 -32.95 39.31
N PRO A 127 31.21 -33.44 39.35
CA PRO A 127 31.48 -34.79 39.80
C PRO A 127 31.04 -34.90 41.25
N ARG A 128 30.17 -35.88 41.51
CA ARG A 128 29.81 -36.27 42.88
C ARG A 128 31.12 -36.69 43.53
N ARG A 129 31.64 -35.85 44.43
CA ARG A 129 32.86 -36.14 45.19
C ARG A 129 32.55 -37.38 46.01
N GLN A 130 32.99 -38.55 45.52
CA GLN A 130 32.93 -39.79 46.26
C GLN A 130 33.96 -39.65 47.38
N THR A 131 33.48 -39.35 48.58
CA THR A 131 34.27 -39.44 49.80
C THR A 131 34.38 -40.92 50.17
N ALA A 132 35.58 -41.46 50.04
CA ALA A 132 36.04 -42.71 50.65
C ALA A 132 37.31 -42.39 51.44
#